data_AF-A0AAV2N6C8-F1
#
_entry.id   AF-A0AAV2N6C8-F1
#
_cell.length_a   1.000
_cell.length_b   1.000
_cell.length_c   1.000
_cell.angle_alpha   90.00
_cell.angle_beta   90.00
_cell.angle_gamma   90.00
#
_symmetry.space_group_name_H-M   'P 1'
#
loop_
_entity.id
_entity.type
_entity.pdbx_description
1 polymer ?
#
loop_
_entity_poly.entity_id
_entity_poly.type
_entity_poly.pdbx_seq_one_letter_code
_entity_poly.pdbx_strand_id
1 'polypeptide(L)' 'MTISLTAVNSSTLTPMHLRKAKLMFFWVRYPSSAVLKMYFPDIKFNKNNTAQLVKWFSNFR' A
#
# COMPACT_ATOMS: atom_id res chain seq x y z
N MET A 1 -19.86 -17.53 -16.56
CA MET A 1 -18.62 -17.60 -15.75
C MET A 1 -18.29 -16.19 -15.29
N THR A 2 -18.90 -15.73 -14.20
CA THR A 2 -18.65 -14.40 -13.65
C THR A 2 -17.33 -14.44 -12.89
N ILE A 3 -16.27 -13.87 -13.48
CA ILE A 3 -15.00 -13.66 -12.78
C ILE A 3 -15.27 -12.57 -11.75
N SER A 4 -15.58 -12.98 -10.51
CA SER A 4 -15.53 -12.10 -9.37
C SER A 4 -14.09 -11.60 -9.23
N LEU A 5 -13.82 -10.37 -9.68
CA LEU A 5 -12.56 -9.64 -9.49
C LEU A 5 -12.35 -9.25 -8.01
N THR A 6 -12.72 -10.12 -7.07
CA THR A 6 -12.36 -9.93 -5.67
C THR A 6 -10.86 -10.18 -5.57
N ALA A 7 -10.09 -9.11 -5.71
CA ALA A 7 -8.68 -9.11 -5.36
C ALA A 7 -8.54 -9.82 -4.02
N VAL A 8 -7.77 -10.91 -3.99
CA VAL A 8 -7.50 -11.62 -2.74
C VAL A 8 -6.74 -10.64 -1.87
N ASN A 9 -7.43 -10.02 -0.90
CA ASN A 9 -6.86 -9.00 -0.05
C ASN A 9 -5.80 -9.65 0.85
N SER A 10 -4.55 -9.58 0.40
CA SER A 10 -3.42 -10.16 1.11
C SER A 10 -2.95 -9.20 2.20
N SER A 11 -2.62 -9.74 3.37
CA SER A 11 -2.00 -8.96 4.43
C SER A 11 -0.49 -8.75 4.20
N THR A 12 0.08 -9.47 3.24
CA THR A 12 1.52 -9.52 2.95
C THR A 12 1.89 -8.47 1.91
N LEU A 13 2.81 -7.59 2.27
CA LEU A 13 3.40 -6.63 1.34
C LEU A 13 4.36 -7.34 0.38
N THR A 14 4.29 -6.97 -0.90
CA THR A 14 5.10 -7.56 -1.97
C THR A 14 6.01 -6.50 -2.59
N PRO A 15 7.03 -6.90 -3.38
CA PRO A 15 7.88 -5.94 -4.10
C PRO A 15 7.09 -5.00 -5.04
N MET A 16 5.93 -5.44 -5.54
CA MET A 16 5.05 -4.59 -6.36
C MET A 16 4.46 -3.44 -5.56
N HIS A 17 4.09 -3.67 -4.30
CA HIS A 17 3.61 -2.62 -3.39
C HIS A 17 4.69 -1.60 -3.08
N LEU A 18 5.95 -2.04 -2.90
CA LEU A 18 7.10 -1.15 -2.70
C LEU A 18 7.33 -0.24 -3.92
N ARG A 19 7.30 -0.82 -5.13
CA ARG A 19 7.41 -0.05 -6.39
C ARG A 19 6.30 0.99 -6.51
N LYS A 20 5.06 0.61 -6.23
CA LYS A 20 3.89 1.51 -6.24
C LYS A 20 4.01 2.61 -5.19
N ALA A 21 4.44 2.29 -3.96
CA ALA A 21 4.68 3.28 -2.91
C ALA A 21 5.76 4.31 -3.32
N LYS A 22 6.84 3.85 -3.98
CA LYS A 22 7.89 4.73 -4.49
C LYS A 22 7.39 5.67 -5.59
N LEU A 23 6.53 5.18 -6.50
CA LEU A 23 5.88 6.03 -7.50
C LEU A 23 4.93 7.05 -6.85
N MET A 24 4.16 6.62 -5.85
CA MET A 24 3.25 7.49 -5.11
C MET A 24 3.99 8.60 -4.35
N PHE A 25 5.20 8.34 -3.85
CA PHE A 25 6.02 9.31 -3.13
C PHE A 25 6.36 10.58 -3.94
N PHE A 26 6.48 10.47 -5.26
CA PHE A 26 6.69 11.64 -6.12
C PHE A 26 5.52 12.64 -6.07
N TRP A 27 4.31 12.15 -5.79
CA TRP A 27 3.09 12.96 -5.72
C TRP A 27 2.72 13.32 -4.29
N VAL A 28 2.89 12.38 -3.35
CA VAL A 28 2.50 12.55 -1.94
C VAL A 28 3.65 12.10 -1.04
N ARG A 29 4.37 13.08 -0.47
CA ARG A 29 5.54 12.83 0.41
C ARG A 29 5.16 12.29 1.79
N TYR A 30 3.98 12.65 2.29
CA TYR A 30 3.49 12.30 3.62
C TYR A 30 2.02 11.83 3.59
N PRO A 31 1.72 10.65 3.02
CA PRO A 31 0.35 10.17 2.93
C PRO A 31 -0.18 9.79 4.32
N SER A 32 -1.42 10.18 4.60
CA SER A 32 -2.12 9.70 5.80
C SER A 32 -2.51 8.23 5.63
N SER A 33 -2.84 7.56 6.75
CA SER A 33 -3.28 6.16 6.73
C SER A 33 -4.53 5.93 5.87
N ALA A 34 -5.42 6.92 5.80
CA ALA A 34 -6.62 6.87 4.95
C ALA A 34 -6.27 6.91 3.46
N VAL A 35 -5.32 7.77 3.08
CA VAL A 35 -4.80 7.83 1.70
C VAL A 35 -4.18 6.49 1.32
N LEU A 36 -3.32 5.91 2.16
CA LEU A 36 -2.73 4.58 1.89
C LEU A 36 -3.81 3.52 1.65
N LYS A 37 -4.87 3.48 2.47
CA LYS A 37 -5.98 2.53 2.27
C LYS A 37 -6.70 2.70 0.95
N MET A 38 -6.87 3.94 0.48
CA MET A 38 -7.50 4.22 -0.80
C MET A 38 -6.63 3.80 -1.99
N TYR A 39 -5.31 4.04 -1.91
CA TYR A 39 -4.39 3.74 -3.00
C TYR A 39 -3.97 2.26 -3.07
N PHE A 40 -4.16 1.50 -1.99
CA PHE A 40 -3.82 0.07 -1.91
C PHE A 40 -5.04 -0.78 -1.52
N PRO A 41 -6.09 -0.86 -2.37
CA PRO A 41 -7.32 -1.60 -2.06
C PRO A 41 -7.12 -3.12 -1.98
N ASP A 42 -6.03 -3.62 -2.57
CA ASP A 42 -5.62 -5.03 -2.62
C ASP A 42 -4.92 -5.52 -1.34
N ILE A 43 -4.68 -4.63 -0.37
CA ILE A 43 -4.01 -4.94 0.89
C ILE A 43 -5.04 -5.00 2.02
N LYS A 44 -5.03 -6.11 2.78
CA LYS A 44 -5.71 -6.15 4.08
C LYS A 44 -4.85 -5.44 5.13
N PHE A 45 -5.15 -4.17 5.40
CA PHE A 45 -4.39 -3.36 6.36
C PHE A 45 -4.42 -3.93 7.78
N ASN A 46 -3.24 -3.99 8.39
CA ASN A 46 -2.99 -4.37 9.78
C ASN A 46 -1.87 -3.49 10.36
N LYS A 47 -1.59 -3.62 11.67
CA LYS A 47 -0.58 -2.78 12.34
C LYS A 47 0.81 -2.91 11.71
N ASN A 48 1.20 -4.13 11.34
CA ASN A 48 2.54 -4.44 10.83
C ASN A 48 2.76 -3.90 9.42
N ASN A 49 1.82 -4.14 8.49
CA ASN A 49 1.95 -3.66 7.12
C ASN A 49 1.79 -2.14 7.01
N THR A 50 0.95 -1.52 7.85
CA THR A 50 0.82 -0.06 7.92
C THR A 50 2.13 0.55 8.39
N ALA A 51 2.74 0.02 9.45
CA ALA A 51 4.04 0.47 9.93
C ALA A 51 5.13 0.31 8.87
N GLN A 52 5.12 -0.80 8.12
CA GLN A 52 6.08 -1.03 7.04
C GLN A 52 5.91 -0.04 5.88
N LEU A 53 4.68 0.27 5.47
CA LEU A 53 4.42 1.31 4.47
C LEU A 53 4.94 2.67 4.94
N VAL A 54 4.59 3.09 6.17
CA VAL A 54 5.08 4.35 6.75
C VAL A 54 6.61 4.39 6.80
N LYS A 55 7.25 3.26 7.14
CA LYS A 55 8.72 3.12 7.12
C LYS A 55 9.29 3.31 5.71
N TRP A 56 8.68 2.75 4.67
CA TRP A 56 9.10 3.00 3.29
C TRP A 56 9.03 4.48 2.93
N PHE A 57 7.90 5.14 3.19
CA PHE A 57 7.75 6.58 2.95
C PHE A 57 8.77 7.42 3.74
N SER A 58 9.12 7.00 4.96
CA SER A 58 10.16 7.65 5.76
C SER A 58 11.57 7.44 5.20
N ASN A 59 11.84 6.29 4.57
CA ASN A 59 13.13 5.97 3.94
C ASN A 59 13.30 6.60 2.54
N PHE A 60 12.20 6.93 1.86
CA PHE A 60 12.25 7.58 0.54
C PHE A 60 12.61 9.06 0.61
N ARG A 61 12.65 9.64 1.82
CA ARG A 61 12.69 11.07 2.10
C ARG A 61 13.76 11.84 1.32
#